data_AF-A0A244EMJ2-F1
#
_entry.id   AF-A0A244EMJ2-F1
#
_cell.length_a   1.000
_cell.length_b   1.000
_cell.length_c   1.000
_cell.angle_alpha   90.00
_cell.angle_beta   90.00
_cell.angle_gamma   90.00
#
_symmetry.space_group_name_H-M   'P 1'
#
loop_
_entity.id
_entity.type
_entity.pdbx_description
1 polymer ?
#
loop_
_entity_poly.entity_id
_entity_poly.type
_entity_poly.pdbx_seq_one_letter_code
_entity_poly.pdbx_strand_id
1 'polypeptide(L)'
;MSVIAIVIDEKKMKPAVLIQLHRALNQPLQTLKTLCHEGNPILEIEVFEGDLQERLKTIRGVLKIISDEKISADFYEIPCGEKYAGNKHLDKRAVTADFVNSMLDAVDEEFDRQSDN
;
A
#
# COMPACT_ATOMS: atom_id res chain seq x y z
N MET A 1 15.57 4.44 2.33
CA MET A 1 14.69 3.30 2.02
C MET A 1 13.40 3.54 2.78
N SER A 2 12.26 3.34 2.13
CA SER A 2 10.99 3.87 2.61
C SER A 2 9.94 2.75 2.66
N VAL A 3 9.08 2.80 3.66
CA VAL A 3 7.90 1.95 3.80
C VAL A 3 6.70 2.72 3.28
N ILE A 4 5.91 2.10 2.40
CA ILE A 4 4.63 2.66 1.97
C ILE A 4 3.51 2.06 2.79
N ALA A 5 2.74 2.93 3.44
CA ALA A 5 1.52 2.56 4.13
C ALA A 5 0.30 3.14 3.39
N ILE A 6 -0.70 2.29 3.16
CA ILE A 6 -1.98 2.68 2.55
C ILE A 6 -3.08 2.48 3.58
N VAL A 7 -3.78 3.55 3.92
CA VAL A 7 -4.90 3.56 4.89
C VAL A 7 -6.17 3.91 4.14
N ILE A 8 -7.23 3.12 4.30
CA ILE A 8 -8.54 3.46 3.72
C ILE A 8 -9.32 4.32 4.72
N ASP A 9 -9.67 5.54 4.32
CA ASP A 9 -10.50 6.47 5.09
C ASP A 9 -11.97 6.36 4.67
N GLU A 10 -12.49 5.12 4.65
CA GLU A 10 -13.88 4.85 4.33
C GLU A 10 -14.53 3.96 5.40
N LYS A 11 -15.33 4.59 6.28
CA LYS A 11 -15.98 3.90 7.41
C LYS A 11 -16.95 2.80 6.99
N LYS A 12 -17.49 2.85 5.77
CA LYS A 12 -18.46 1.88 5.22
C LYS A 12 -18.04 1.43 3.83
N MET A 13 -17.07 0.53 3.80
CA MET A 13 -16.61 -0.09 2.56
C MET A 13 -17.67 -1.03 1.97
N LYS A 14 -17.85 -0.98 0.65
CA LYS A 14 -18.74 -1.91 -0.06
C LYS A 14 -18.22 -3.35 0.08
N PRO A 15 -19.09 -4.37 0.23
CA PRO A 15 -18.64 -5.77 0.30
C PRO A 15 -17.82 -6.21 -0.92
N ALA A 16 -18.14 -5.70 -2.11
CA ALA A 16 -17.40 -5.99 -3.34
C ALA A 16 -15.94 -5.53 -3.27
N VAL A 17 -15.70 -4.32 -2.75
CA VAL A 17 -14.35 -3.76 -2.53
C VAL A 17 -13.56 -4.62 -1.56
N LEU A 18 -14.16 -5.01 -0.43
CA LEU A 18 -13.50 -5.87 0.55
C LEU A 18 -13.08 -7.23 -0.05
N ILE A 19 -13.89 -7.79 -0.94
CA ILE A 19 -13.56 -9.03 -1.66
C ILE A 19 -12.40 -8.82 -2.64
N GLN A 20 -12.37 -7.69 -3.36
CA GLN A 20 -11.24 -7.34 -4.24
C GLN A 20 -9.95 -7.17 -3.43
N LEU A 21 -9.98 -6.45 -2.31
CA LEU A 21 -8.85 -6.26 -1.41
C LEU A 21 -8.38 -7.59 -0.79
N HIS A 22 -9.30 -8.46 -0.37
CA HIS A 22 -8.97 -9.80 0.12
C HIS A 22 -8.19 -10.61 -0.92
N ARG A 23 -8.59 -10.55 -2.19
CA ARG A 23 -7.89 -11.25 -3.29
C ARG A 23 -6.53 -10.63 -3.59
N ALA A 24 -6.43 -9.30 -3.58
CA ALA A 24 -5.19 -8.60 -3.89
C ALA A 24 -4.14 -8.74 -2.78
N LEU A 25 -4.56 -8.73 -1.51
CA LEU A 25 -3.69 -8.74 -0.34
C LEU A 25 -3.53 -10.13 0.29
N ASN A 26 -4.30 -11.10 -0.17
CA ASN A 26 -4.42 -12.44 0.42
C ASN A 26 -4.68 -12.39 1.95
N GLN A 27 -5.42 -11.38 2.41
CA GLN A 27 -5.71 -11.16 3.84
C GLN A 27 -7.16 -11.47 4.17
N PRO A 28 -7.48 -12.06 5.34
CA PRO A 28 -8.85 -12.35 5.74
C PRO A 28 -9.75 -11.09 5.70
N LEU A 29 -10.98 -11.25 5.21
CA LEU A 29 -11.96 -10.16 5.14
C LEU A 29 -12.19 -9.48 6.51
N GLN A 30 -12.17 -10.27 7.58
CA GLN A 30 -12.32 -9.76 8.95
C GLN A 30 -11.14 -8.86 9.34
N THR A 31 -9.90 -9.26 9.02
CA THR A 31 -8.70 -8.46 9.25
C THR A 31 -8.78 -7.14 8.50
N LEU A 32 -9.13 -7.16 7.22
CA LEU A 32 -9.28 -5.95 6.41
C LEU A 32 -10.33 -5.01 7.00
N LYS A 33 -11.49 -5.53 7.42
CA LYS A 33 -12.52 -4.72 8.09
C LYS A 33 -11.99 -4.07 9.37
N THR A 34 -11.27 -4.82 10.20
CA THR A 34 -10.68 -4.29 11.44
C THR A 34 -9.67 -3.19 11.13
N LEU A 35 -8.75 -3.42 10.19
CA LEU A 35 -7.73 -2.44 9.81
C LEU A 35 -8.36 -1.12 9.35
N CYS A 36 -9.36 -1.21 8.47
CA CYS A 36 -10.07 -0.04 7.96
C CYS A 36 -10.85 0.68 9.08
N HIS A 37 -11.46 -0.07 10.00
CA HIS A 37 -12.21 0.52 11.11
C HIS A 37 -11.30 1.24 12.12
N GLU A 38 -10.10 0.70 12.36
CA GLU A 38 -9.13 1.24 13.31
C GLU A 38 -8.25 2.36 12.72
N GLY A 39 -8.39 2.65 11.42
CA GLY A 39 -7.52 3.60 10.70
C GLY A 39 -6.09 3.10 10.56
N ASN A 40 -5.92 1.77 10.56
CA ASN A 40 -4.66 1.09 10.36
C ASN A 40 -4.43 0.85 8.86
N PRO A 41 -3.18 0.65 8.43
CA PRO A 41 -2.87 0.41 7.03
C PRO A 41 -3.42 -0.95 6.64
N ILE A 42 -4.08 -0.98 5.48
CA ILE A 42 -4.42 -2.24 4.82
C ILE A 42 -3.19 -2.85 4.12
N LEU A 43 -2.21 -2.00 3.83
CA LEU A 43 -0.95 -2.37 3.19
C LEU A 43 0.17 -1.59 3.85
N GLU A 44 1.23 -2.30 4.21
CA GLU A 44 2.46 -1.72 4.74
C GLU A 44 3.62 -2.53 4.17
N ILE A 45 4.31 -1.97 3.17
CA ILE A 45 5.35 -2.68 2.42
C ILE A 45 6.61 -1.83 2.36
N GLU A 46 7.73 -2.45 2.69
CA GLU A 46 9.06 -1.91 2.41
C GLU A 46 9.40 -2.13 0.94
N VAL A 47 9.65 -1.04 0.21
CA VAL A 47 9.77 -1.07 -1.26
C VAL A 47 11.05 -1.75 -1.72
N PHE A 48 12.09 -1.82 -0.89
CA PHE A 48 13.45 -2.28 -1.28
C PHE A 48 13.88 -3.62 -0.67
N GLU A 49 12.97 -4.36 -0.04
CA GLU A 49 13.30 -5.61 0.65
C GLU A 49 12.56 -6.82 0.03
N GLY A 50 13.27 -7.91 -0.27
CA GLY A 50 12.68 -9.18 -0.72
C GLY A 50 12.29 -9.23 -2.20
N ASP A 51 11.23 -9.98 -2.54
CA ASP A 51 10.70 -10.09 -3.92
C ASP A 51 10.02 -8.79 -4.33
N LEU A 52 10.80 -7.94 -4.99
CA LEU A 52 10.41 -6.61 -5.43
C LEU A 52 9.22 -6.67 -6.40
N GLN A 53 9.27 -7.53 -7.41
CA GLN A 53 8.22 -7.58 -8.44
C GLN A 53 6.87 -8.00 -7.88
N GLU A 54 6.83 -8.98 -6.97
CA GLU A 54 5.59 -9.40 -6.32
C GLU A 54 4.99 -8.27 -5.46
N ARG A 55 5.85 -7.52 -4.75
CA ARG A 55 5.45 -6.36 -3.93
C ARG A 55 4.91 -5.22 -4.78
N LEU A 56 5.61 -4.82 -5.84
CA LEU A 56 5.16 -3.76 -6.76
C LEU A 56 3.82 -4.13 -7.40
N LYS A 57 3.65 -5.40 -7.81
CA LYS A 57 2.38 -5.92 -8.33
C LYS A 57 1.25 -5.81 -7.31
N THR A 58 1.52 -6.11 -6.04
CA THR A 58 0.56 -5.99 -4.95
C THR A 58 0.14 -4.53 -4.74
N ILE A 59 1.10 -3.61 -4.64
CA ILE A 59 0.83 -2.17 -4.46
C ILE A 59 0.00 -1.63 -5.63
N ARG A 60 0.39 -1.93 -6.88
CA ARG A 60 -0.37 -1.55 -8.08
C ARG A 60 -1.78 -2.12 -8.08
N GLY A 61 -1.95 -3.37 -7.66
CA GLY A 61 -3.27 -4.00 -7.52
C GLY A 61 -4.18 -3.24 -6.55
N VAL A 62 -3.65 -2.82 -5.41
CA VAL A 62 -4.38 -2.03 -4.41
C VAL A 62 -4.70 -0.63 -4.94
N LEU A 63 -3.73 0.06 -5.55
CA LEU A 63 -3.94 1.38 -6.15
C LEU A 63 -5.02 1.35 -7.23
N LYS A 64 -5.03 0.31 -8.06
CA LYS A 64 -6.06 0.10 -9.08
C LYS A 64 -7.45 -0.05 -8.46
N ILE A 65 -7.59 -0.87 -7.42
CA ILE A 65 -8.87 -1.04 -6.71
C ILE A 65 -9.35 0.30 -6.13
N ILE A 66 -8.45 1.06 -5.49
CA ILE A 66 -8.76 2.38 -4.93
C ILE A 66 -9.27 3.34 -6.01
N SER A 67 -8.58 3.39 -7.15
CA SER A 67 -8.95 4.24 -8.28
C SER A 67 -10.28 3.81 -8.93
N ASP A 68 -10.44 2.52 -9.25
CA ASP A 68 -11.60 1.99 -9.97
C ASP A 68 -12.89 2.14 -9.15
N GLU A 69 -12.81 1.90 -7.83
CA GLU A 69 -13.96 1.95 -6.92
C GLU A 69 -14.14 3.34 -6.27
N LYS A 70 -13.24 4.29 -6.57
CA LYS A 70 -13.20 5.66 -6.04
C LYS A 70 -13.22 5.72 -4.51
N ILE A 71 -12.36 4.89 -3.91
CA ILE A 71 -12.22 4.76 -2.45
C ILE A 71 -11.41 5.94 -1.93
N SER A 72 -11.83 6.52 -0.81
CA SER A 72 -11.01 7.51 -0.09
C SER A 72 -9.87 6.79 0.63
N ALA A 73 -8.63 7.07 0.25
CA ALA A 73 -7.45 6.46 0.85
C ALA A 73 -6.35 7.50 1.07
N ASP A 74 -5.67 7.36 2.19
CA ASP A 74 -4.46 8.11 2.53
C ASP A 74 -3.23 7.25 2.26
N PHE A 75 -2.19 7.90 1.74
CA PHE A 75 -0.91 7.28 1.46
C PHE A 75 0.17 7.94 2.31
N TYR A 76 0.99 7.11 2.95
CA TYR A 76 2.06 7.58 3.80
C TYR A 76 3.38 6.92 3.41
N GLU A 77 4.42 7.73 3.34
CA GLU A 77 5.82 7.29 3.31
C GLU A 77 6.37 7.33 4.74
N ILE A 78 6.99 6.23 5.16
CA ILE A 78 7.49 6.01 6.52
C ILE A 78 8.98 5.63 6.44
N PRO A 79 9.81 6.05 7.41
CA PRO A 79 11.20 5.61 7.51
C PRO A 79 11.36 4.07 7.55
N CYS A 80 12.43 3.57 6.92
CA CYS A 80 12.83 2.16 6.98
C CYS A 80 12.93 1.64 8.42
N GLY A 81 12.49 0.40 8.64
CA GLY A 81 12.54 -0.27 9.94
C GLY A 81 11.44 0.13 10.91
N GLU A 82 10.59 1.09 10.55
CA GLU A 82 9.43 1.48 11.34
C GLU A 82 8.12 0.95 10.76
N LYS A 83 7.14 0.70 11.63
CA LYS A 83 5.82 0.17 11.27
C LYS A 83 4.70 1.09 11.68
N TYR A 84 3.80 1.41 10.77
CA TYR A 84 2.61 2.22 11.07
C TYR A 84 1.70 1.49 12.05
N ALA A 85 1.52 0.18 11.84
CA ALA A 85 0.77 -0.67 12.75
C ALA A 85 1.46 -0.75 14.13
N GLY A 86 1.03 0.09 15.06
CA GLY A 86 1.49 0.11 16.45
C GLY A 86 2.19 1.40 16.90
N ASN A 87 2.55 2.29 15.98
CA ASN A 87 3.19 3.58 16.33
C ASN A 87 2.49 4.77 15.63
N LYS A 88 1.51 5.37 16.32
CA LYS A 88 0.78 6.55 15.81
C LYS A 88 1.58 7.85 15.79
N HIS A 89 2.77 7.87 16.43
CA HIS A 89 3.65 9.05 16.53
C HIS A 89 4.82 9.00 15.55
N LEU A 90 4.78 8.06 14.61
CA LEU A 90 5.75 7.95 13.54
C LEU A 90 5.82 9.22 12.70
N ASP A 91 7.04 9.59 12.31
CA ASP A 91 7.28 10.68 11.37
C ASP A 91 6.85 10.23 9.97
N LYS A 92 5.54 10.35 9.73
CA LYS A 92 4.88 9.92 8.49
C LYS A 92 4.76 11.10 7.55
N ARG A 93 5.24 10.91 6.33
CA ARG A 93 5.06 11.89 5.26
C ARG A 93 3.83 11.52 4.46
N ALA A 94 2.81 12.36 4.47
CA ALA A 94 1.67 12.19 3.58
C ALA A 94 2.13 12.35 2.12
N VAL A 95 1.76 11.39 1.29
CA VAL A 95 2.08 11.35 -0.15
C VAL A 95 0.81 11.15 -0.97
N THR A 96 0.87 11.40 -2.27
CA THR A 96 -0.25 11.20 -3.18
C THR A 96 -0.19 9.83 -3.85
N ALA A 97 -1.32 9.35 -4.36
CA ALA A 97 -1.36 8.13 -5.19
C ALA A 97 -0.43 8.25 -6.42
N ASP A 98 -0.36 9.43 -7.04
CA ASP A 98 0.56 9.71 -8.15
C ASP A 98 2.02 9.58 -7.73
N PHE A 99 2.38 10.09 -6.54
CA PHE A 99 3.73 9.94 -6.01
C PHE A 99 4.09 8.48 -5.78
N VAL A 100 3.18 7.69 -5.20
CA VAL A 100 3.38 6.25 -5.04
C VAL A 100 3.59 5.59 -6.40
N ASN A 101 2.73 5.86 -7.40
CA ASN A 101 2.92 5.31 -8.75
C ASN A 101 4.26 5.70 -9.37
N SER A 102 4.64 6.98 -9.36
CA SER A 102 5.93 7.43 -9.91
C SER A 102 7.12 6.79 -9.19
N MET A 103 7.01 6.54 -7.89
CA MET A 103 8.03 5.82 -7.14
C MET A 103 8.11 4.34 -7.58
N LEU A 104 6.98 3.67 -7.81
CA LEU A 104 6.97 2.29 -8.32
C LEU A 104 7.59 2.22 -9.72
N ASP A 105 7.31 3.20 -10.58
CA ASP A 105 7.87 3.26 -11.94
C ASP A 105 9.39 3.52 -11.93
N ALA A 106 9.87 4.39 -11.05
CA ALA A 106 11.31 4.60 -10.87
C ALA A 106 12.02 3.33 -10.35
N VAL A 107 11.34 2.54 -9.53
CA VAL A 107 11.89 1.28 -9.01
C VAL A 107 11.92 0.21 -10.10
N ASP A 108 10.91 0.13 -10.97
CA ASP A 108 10.95 -0.73 -12.15
C ASP A 108 12.10 -0.34 -13.10
N GLU A 109 12.28 0.95 -13.38
CA GLU A 109 13.37 1.42 -14.25
C GLU A 109 14.75 1.04 -13.71
N GLU A 110 14.98 1.16 -12.40
CA GLU A 110 16.24 0.78 -11.78
C GLU A 110 16.45 -0.73 -11.79
N PHE A 111 15.39 -1.53 -11.64
CA PHE A 111 15.46 -2.98 -11.74
C PHE A 111 15.80 -3.44 -13.16
N ASP A 112 15.17 -2.86 -14.17
CA ASP A 112 15.45 -3.18 -15.58
C ASP A 112 16.90 -2.83 -15.94
N ARG A 113 17.41 -1.66 -15.49
CA ARG A 113 18.82 -1.27 -15.68
C ARG A 113 19.82 -2.22 -15.04
N GLN A 114 19.48 -2.81 -13.89
CA GLN A 114 20.34 -3.79 -13.22
C GLN A 114 20.23 -5.19 -13.80
N SER A 115 19.10 -5.52 -14.45
CA SER A 115 18.87 -6.83 -15.08
C SER A 115 19.49 -6.95 -16.47
N ASP A 116 19.74 -5.81 -17.14
CA ASP A 116 20.38 -5.72 -18.46
C ASP A 116 21.93 -5.65 -18.40
N ASN A 117 22.53 -5.94 -17.24
CA ASN A 117 23.98 -5.89 -16.96
C ASN A 117 24.47 -7.19 -16.32
#